data_AF-A0A1W7D193-F1
#
_entry.id   AF-A0A1W7D193-F1
#
_cell.length_a   1.000
_cell.length_b   1.000
_cell.length_c   1.000
_cell.angle_alpha   90.00
_cell.angle_beta   90.00
_cell.angle_gamma   90.00
#
_symmetry.space_group_name_H-M   'P 1'
#
loop_
_entity.id
_entity.type
_entity.pdbx_description
1 polymer ?
#
loop_
_entity_poly.entity_id
_entity_poly.type
_entity_poly.pdbx_seq_one_letter_code
_entity_poly.pdbx_strand_id
1 'polypeptide(L)' 'MKGVLISVEVDATTVAVGDQIMIGGQCHTVQDMVATGLGRKRLLFTTGETFTMQRTTILWAARRTDPRLRNRLY' A
#
# COMPACT_ATOMS: atom_id res chain seq x y z
N MET A 1 -17.66 5.52 -3.00
CA MET A 1 -16.73 4.39 -2.83
C MET A 1 -17.52 3.12 -2.58
N LYS A 2 -17.35 2.07 -3.41
CA LYS A 2 -17.95 0.74 -3.23
C LYS A 2 -16.83 -0.26 -2.96
N GLY A 3 -17.10 -1.31 -2.17
CA GLY A 3 -16.14 -2.36 -1.86
C GLY A 3 -15.95 -2.59 -0.36
N VAL A 4 -15.26 -3.67 -0.02
CA VAL A 4 -14.94 -4.11 1.34
C VAL A 4 -13.47 -3.82 1.64
N LEU A 5 -13.16 -3.54 2.92
CA LEU A 5 -11.78 -3.52 3.38
C LEU A 5 -11.33 -4.96 3.66
N ILE A 6 -10.19 -5.35 3.11
CA ILE A 6 -9.54 -6.63 3.35
C ILE A 6 -8.11 -6.40 3.84
N SER A 7 -7.60 -7.34 4.64
CA SER A 7 -6.19 -7.37 5.01
C SER A 7 -5.40 -8.07 3.91
N VAL A 8 -4.36 -7.41 3.38
CA VAL A 8 -3.47 -7.95 2.35
C VAL A 8 -2.01 -7.76 2.76
N GLU A 9 -1.20 -8.74 2.42
CA GLU A 9 0.25 -8.60 2.49
C GLU A 9 0.71 -7.77 1.27
N VAL A 10 1.56 -6.78 1.50
CA VAL A 10 2.06 -5.89 0.43
C VAL A 10 3.57 -5.74 0.48
N ASP A 11 4.15 -5.63 -0.71
CA ASP A 11 5.56 -5.33 -0.92
C ASP A 11 5.74 -4.15 -1.89
N ALA A 12 6.99 -3.86 -2.27
CA ALA A 12 7.33 -2.78 -3.20
C ALA A 12 6.79 -3.01 -4.64
N THR A 13 6.19 -4.14 -4.94
CA THR A 13 5.56 -4.46 -6.23
C THR A 13 4.04 -4.42 -6.14
N THR A 14 3.45 -4.79 -5.00
CA THR A 14 1.99 -4.95 -4.85
C THR A 14 1.30 -3.81 -4.10
N VAL A 15 2.03 -2.97 -3.34
CA VAL A 15 1.43 -1.80 -2.66
C VAL A 15 0.76 -0.85 -3.66
N ALA A 16 -0.38 -0.29 -3.27
CA ALA A 16 -1.24 0.53 -4.12
C ALA A 16 -1.65 1.86 -3.45
N VAL A 17 -1.99 2.86 -4.26
CA VAL A 17 -2.62 4.09 -3.77
C VAL A 17 -3.94 3.74 -3.10
N GLY A 18 -4.18 4.33 -1.93
CA GLY A 18 -5.35 4.06 -1.09
C GLY A 18 -5.16 2.94 -0.08
N ASP A 19 -4.05 2.19 -0.13
CA ASP A 19 -3.70 1.25 0.94
C ASP A 19 -3.52 1.98 2.26
N GLN A 20 -4.02 1.37 3.32
CA GLN A 20 -3.84 1.83 4.69
C GLN A 20 -2.80 0.94 5.37
N ILE A 21 -1.63 1.50 5.68
CA ILE A 21 -0.47 0.77 6.21
C ILE A 21 -0.28 1.15 7.67
N MET A 22 -0.07 0.15 8.53
CA MET A 22 0.27 0.37 9.93
C MET A 22 1.80 0.50 10.09
N ILE A 23 2.27 1.65 10.58
CA ILE A 23 3.69 1.89 10.87
C ILE A 23 3.77 2.50 12.26
N GLY A 24 4.56 1.90 13.16
CA GLY A 24 4.71 2.42 14.53
C GLY A 24 3.41 2.52 15.32
N GLY A 25 2.40 1.69 15.00
CA GLY A 25 1.06 1.75 15.63
C GLY A 25 0.15 2.85 15.08
N GLN A 26 0.56 3.55 14.02
CA GLN A 26 -0.22 4.58 13.35
C GLN A 26 -0.63 4.12 11.95
N CYS A 27 -1.85 4.45 11.56
CA CYS A 27 -2.39 4.13 10.24
C CYS A 27 -2.08 5.28 9.27
N HIS A 28 -1.39 4.96 8.18
CA HIS A 28 -1.07 5.91 7.12
C HIS A 28 -1.72 5.47 5.80
N THR A 29 -2.40 6.39 5.13
CA THR A 29 -3.01 6.11 3.82
C THR A 29 -2.05 6.52 2.70
N VAL A 30 -1.73 5.59 1.80
CA VAL A 30 -0.89 5.86 0.62
C VAL A 30 -1.63 6.81 -0.32
N GLN A 31 -1.05 7.98 -0.56
CA GLN A 31 -1.56 8.99 -1.48
C GLN A 31 -0.92 8.85 -2.87
N ASP A 32 0.39 8.65 -2.92
CA ASP A 32 1.15 8.52 -4.16
C ASP A 32 2.37 7.61 -3.94
N MET A 33 2.95 7.12 -5.03
CA MET A 33 4.11 6.23 -4.97
C MET A 33 5.04 6.42 -6.17
N VAL A 34 6.34 6.37 -5.89
CA VAL A 34 7.39 6.47 -6.91
C VAL A 34 8.28 5.24 -6.84
N ALA A 35 8.43 4.54 -7.96
CA ALA A 35 9.43 3.49 -8.09
C ALA A 35 10.83 4.11 -8.03
N THR A 36 11.70 3.49 -7.25
CA THR A 36 13.08 3.92 -7.08
C THR A 36 14.02 2.77 -7.45
N GLY A 37 15.28 3.08 -7.79
CA GLY A 37 16.23 2.07 -8.26
C GLY A 37 16.38 0.89 -7.29
N LEU A 38 16.65 -0.30 -7.85
CA LEU A 38 16.84 -1.58 -7.15
C LEU A 38 15.56 -2.19 -6.52
N GLY A 39 14.40 -1.98 -7.14
CA GLY A 39 13.15 -2.61 -6.72
C GLY A 39 12.56 -2.04 -5.43
N ARG A 40 12.93 -0.80 -5.09
CA ARG A 40 12.43 -0.07 -3.91
C ARG A 40 11.28 0.85 -4.33
N LYS A 41 10.39 1.19 -3.41
CA LYS A 41 9.31 2.15 -3.67
C LYS A 41 9.28 3.21 -2.56
N ARG A 42 9.18 4.48 -2.94
CA ARG A 42 8.87 5.56 -2.00
C ARG A 42 7.36 5.77 -2.01
N LEU A 43 6.75 5.73 -0.84
CA LEU A 43 5.34 6.05 -0.62
C LEU A 43 5.26 7.47 -0.07
N LEU A 44 4.28 8.23 -0.55
CA LEU A 44 3.81 9.47 0.06
C LEU A 44 2.48 9.19 0.73
N PHE A 45 2.35 9.55 2.01
CA PHE A 45 1.09 9.43 2.73
C PHE A 45 0.26 10.70 2.66
N THR A 46 -1.05 10.58 2.88
CA THR A 46 -1.99 11.72 2.86
C THR A 46 -1.66 12.83 3.84
N THR A 47 -0.91 12.52 4.90
CA THR A 47 -0.44 13.45 5.94
C THR A 47 0.92 14.10 5.59
N GLY A 48 1.52 13.73 4.46
CA GLY A 48 2.75 14.33 3.92
C GLY A 48 4.04 13.59 4.27
N GLU A 49 4.01 12.62 5.19
CA GLU A 49 5.19 11.80 5.48
C GLU A 49 5.49 10.86 4.32
N THR A 50 6.76 10.45 4.26
CA THR A 50 7.21 9.49 3.26
C THR A 50 7.77 8.25 3.92
N PHE A 51 7.54 7.11 3.29
CA PHE A 51 8.10 5.83 3.69
C PHE A 51 8.85 5.22 2.52
N THR A 52 10.09 4.80 2.74
CA THR A 52 10.86 4.07 1.72
C THR A 52 10.74 2.58 1.99
N MET A 53 9.94 1.91 1.17
CA MET A 53 9.79 0.47 1.17
C MET A 53 10.99 -0.16 0.45
N GLN A 54 11.80 -0.92 1.20
CA GLN A 54 12.93 -1.65 0.63
C GLN A 54 12.41 -2.83 -0.20
N ARG A 55 13.25 -3.38 -1.09
CA ARG A 55 12.87 -4.53 -1.94
C ARG A 55 12.46 -5.79 -1.14
N THR A 56 12.89 -5.88 0.11
CA THR A 56 12.59 -6.99 1.03
C THR A 56 11.59 -6.60 2.12
N THR A 57 11.04 -5.38 2.07
CA THR A 57 10.03 -4.94 3.03
C THR A 57 8.70 -5.57 2.66
N ILE A 58 8.12 -6.27 3.63
CA ILE A 58 6.77 -6.83 3.58
C ILE A 58 5.98 -6.17 4.71
N LEU A 59 4.78 -5.66 4.41
CA LEU A 59 3.87 -5.05 5.36
C LEU A 59 2.46 -5.62 5.19
N TRP A 60 1.61 -5.40 6.19
CA TRP A 60 0.17 -5.61 6.07
C TRP A 60 -0.52 -4.28 5.79
N ALA A 61 -1.45 -4.29 4.84
CA ALA A 61 -2.28 -3.16 4.50
C ALA A 61 -3.77 -3.51 4.55
N ALA A 62 -4.60 -2.56 4.97
CA ALA A 62 -6.02 -2.61 4.68
C ALA A 62 -6.28 -2.01 3.30
N ARG A 63 -6.82 -2.82 2.39
CA ARG A 63 -7.10 -2.44 1.00
C ARG A 63 -8.59 -2.46 0.72
N ARG A 64 -9.10 -1.39 0.13
CA ARG A 64 -10.49 -1.35 -0.38
C ARG A 64 -10.55 -2.10 -1.70
N THR A 65 -11.27 -3.21 -1.74
CA THR A 65 -11.45 -4.04 -2.93
C THR A 65 -12.93 -4.18 -3.25
N ASP A 66 -13.31 -4.03 -4.52
CA ASP A 66 -14.65 -4.45 -4.97
C ASP A 66 -14.59 -5.93 -5.37
N PRO A 67 -15.19 -6.84 -4.59
CA PRO A 67 -15.11 -8.28 -4.88
C PRO A 67 -15.84 -8.68 -6.17
N ARG A 68 -16.65 -7.77 -6.75
CA ARG A 68 -17.35 -8.00 -8.02
C ARG A 68 -16.45 -7.71 -9.23
N LEU A 69 -15.42 -6.89 -9.05
CA LEU A 69 -14.41 -6.67 -10.07
C LEU A 69 -13.43 -7.83 -9.96
N ARG A 70 -13.23 -8.56 -11.06
CA ARG A 70 -12.26 -9.65 -11.14
C ARG A 70 -10.86 -9.04 -10.98
N ASN A 71 -10.39 -8.94 -9.74
CA ASN A 71 -9.12 -8.30 -9.44
C ASN A 71 -7.99 -9.23 -9.90
N ARG A 72 -7.10 -8.72 -10.76
CA ARG A 72 -5.85 -9.40 -11.07
C ARG A 72 -4.92 -9.17 -9.88
N LEU A 73 -4.74 -10.23 -9.09
CA LEU A 73 -3.71 -10.37 -8.06
C LEU A 73 -4.02 -9.60 -6.77
N TYR A 74 -4.10 -10.35 -5.68
CA TYR A 74 -3.98 -9.86 -4.31
C TYR A 74 -2.51 -9.67 -4.02
#